data_AF-A0A1W2BHG2-F1
#
_entry.id   AF-A0A1W2BHG2-F1
#
_cell.length_a   1.000
_cell.length_b   1.000
_cell.length_c   1.000
_cell.angle_alpha   90.00
_cell.angle_beta   90.00
_cell.angle_gamma   90.00
#
_symmetry.space_group_name_H-M   'P 1'
#
loop_
_entity.id
_entity.type
_entity.pdbx_description
1 polymer ?
#
loop_
_entity_poly.entity_id
_entity_poly.type
_entity_poly.pdbx_seq_one_letter_code
_entity_poly.pdbx_strand_id
1 'polypeptide(L)'
;MGGETSVLAKYRKSKAIIIVALLLASLVATGFVWAYKKVQIVADGQNYSVNTLYKSPHKILKQAGITLSPEDEIRLSTVKVNTGTVIEVFRAVPVMVTYQGKNTSLITGKPTVREVADQLGIPQDKVKLIPGEDSRPVAGMNIKAVTLSEKIEEQESPDLYQVVRQPDATLEKGVEEVVQAGENGLKKATVRVRFEDGIKVSADVLSEIVAVGSKPQIIRVGTRDIVDTSRGAMRFRDIRYMEATAYLPTDGSALGLTATGISARRGVVAVDPDVIPLGTRVYVPGYGMGLAADTGGAIVGDKIDLCVEDASEAWRFGRRTVKVYVLAE
;
A
#
# COMPACT_ATOMS: atom_id res chain seq x y z
N MET A 1 29.82 96.51 -64.20
CA MET A 1 28.81 95.56 -63.69
C MET A 1 29.49 94.32 -63.09
N GLY A 2 30.12 94.41 -61.92
CA GLY A 2 30.88 93.28 -61.34
C GLY A 2 30.84 93.14 -59.81
N GLY A 3 30.08 93.98 -59.09
CA GLY A 3 30.07 94.01 -57.62
C GLY A 3 28.98 93.15 -56.97
N GLU A 4 27.81 93.00 -57.59
CA GLU A 4 26.66 92.31 -56.99
C GLU A 4 26.79 90.78 -56.99
N THR A 5 27.53 90.21 -57.95
CA THR A 5 27.76 88.75 -58.05
C THR A 5 28.68 88.23 -56.94
N SER A 6 29.56 89.08 -56.39
CA SER A 6 30.54 88.73 -55.35
C SER A 6 29.91 88.55 -53.96
N VAL A 7 29.00 89.45 -53.58
CA VAL A 7 28.33 89.41 -52.26
C VAL A 7 27.33 88.26 -52.19
N LEU A 8 26.55 88.03 -53.25
CA LEU A 8 25.61 86.91 -53.35
C LEU A 8 26.32 85.54 -53.38
N ALA A 9 27.48 85.44 -54.04
CA ALA A 9 28.29 84.22 -54.03
C ALA A 9 28.91 83.92 -52.66
N LYS A 10 29.37 84.95 -51.94
CA LYS A 10 29.89 84.84 -50.57
C LYS A 10 28.79 84.40 -49.60
N TYR A 11 27.60 84.99 -49.71
CA TYR A 11 26.43 84.64 -48.89
C TYR A 11 25.92 83.21 -49.14
N ARG A 12 25.92 82.75 -50.40
CA ARG A 12 25.60 81.35 -50.77
C ARG A 12 26.62 80.35 -50.22
N LYS A 13 27.92 80.68 -50.23
CA LYS A 13 28.97 79.84 -49.62
C LYS A 13 28.83 79.77 -48.10
N SER A 14 28.54 80.88 -47.42
CA SER A 14 28.30 80.89 -45.96
C SER A 14 27.08 80.07 -45.54
N LYS A 15 25.96 80.16 -46.28
CA LYS A 15 24.77 79.31 -46.06
C LYS A 15 25.05 77.83 -46.29
N ALA A 16 25.82 77.49 -47.33
CA ALA A 16 26.22 76.11 -47.59
C ALA A 16 27.09 75.53 -46.46
N ILE A 17 28.00 76.32 -45.90
CA ILE A 17 28.84 75.90 -44.75
C ILE A 17 27.97 75.67 -43.50
N ILE A 18 27.01 76.56 -43.21
CA ILE A 18 26.09 76.38 -42.07
C ILE A 18 25.21 75.15 -42.25
N ILE A 19 24.70 74.89 -43.45
CA ILE A 19 23.90 73.69 -43.75
C ILE A 19 24.74 72.42 -43.58
N VAL A 20 25.98 72.40 -44.09
CA VAL A 20 26.90 71.26 -43.91
C VAL A 20 27.25 71.06 -42.43
N ALA A 21 27.49 72.13 -41.67
CA ALA A 21 27.74 72.06 -40.24
C ALA A 21 26.52 71.54 -39.45
N LEU A 22 25.31 71.97 -39.81
CA LEU A 22 24.06 71.48 -39.22
C LEU A 22 23.78 70.01 -39.58
N LEU A 23 24.09 69.60 -40.82
CA LEU A 23 23.99 68.19 -41.23
C LEU A 23 25.02 67.31 -40.51
N LEU A 24 26.26 67.78 -40.34
CA LEU A 24 27.28 67.12 -39.53
C LEU A 24 26.88 67.03 -38.05
N ALA A 25 26.38 68.13 -37.47
CA ALA A 25 25.89 68.15 -36.10
C ALA A 25 24.68 67.22 -35.92
N SER A 26 23.76 67.18 -36.90
CA SER A 26 22.64 66.26 -36.91
C SER A 26 23.08 64.81 -37.08
N LEU A 27 24.07 64.51 -37.91
CA LEU A 27 24.61 63.16 -38.11
C LEU A 27 25.35 62.66 -36.86
N VAL A 28 26.09 63.54 -36.18
CA VAL A 28 26.70 63.25 -34.89
C VAL A 28 25.59 63.03 -33.86
N ALA A 29 24.61 63.93 -33.73
CA ALA A 29 23.51 63.77 -32.79
C ALA A 29 22.70 62.48 -33.01
N THR A 30 22.39 62.11 -34.25
CA THR A 30 21.64 60.88 -34.58
C THR A 30 22.49 59.62 -34.43
N GLY A 31 23.77 59.67 -34.79
CA GLY A 31 24.73 58.58 -34.57
C GLY A 31 24.94 58.27 -33.08
N PHE A 32 24.89 59.30 -32.22
CA PHE A 32 24.93 59.15 -30.76
C PHE A 32 23.66 58.49 -30.19
N VAL A 33 22.47 58.77 -30.76
CA VAL A 33 21.21 58.13 -30.35
C VAL A 33 21.21 56.63 -30.68
N TRP A 34 21.76 56.23 -31.83
CA TRP A 34 21.87 54.81 -32.24
C TRP A 34 22.87 53.99 -31.40
N ALA A 35 23.80 54.63 -30.70
CA ALA A 35 24.80 53.94 -29.86
C ALA A 35 24.23 53.46 -28.51
N TYR A 36 23.08 54.01 -28.09
CA TYR A 36 22.42 53.63 -26.85
C TYR A 36 21.78 52.25 -26.95
N LYS A 37 22.01 51.45 -25.91
CA LYS A 37 21.32 50.18 -25.68
C LYS A 37 20.24 50.43 -24.64
N LYS A 38 19.00 50.06 -24.96
CA LYS A 38 17.92 50.02 -23.96
C LYS A 38 17.92 48.64 -23.31
N VAL A 39 18.25 48.58 -22.02
CA VAL A 39 18.38 47.35 -21.24
C VAL A 39 17.30 47.33 -20.16
N GLN A 40 16.82 46.14 -19.81
CA GLN A 40 15.92 45.92 -18.69
C GLN A 40 16.71 45.32 -17.52
N ILE A 41 16.48 45.79 -16.31
CA ILE A 41 17.07 45.21 -15.09
C ILE A 41 15.93 44.70 -14.22
N VAL A 42 16.04 43.47 -13.74
CA VAL A 42 15.16 42.89 -12.75
C VAL A 42 15.94 42.74 -11.46
N ALA A 43 15.63 43.55 -10.45
CA ALA A 43 16.32 43.55 -9.16
C ALA A 43 15.34 43.93 -8.04
N ASP A 44 15.44 43.25 -6.90
CA ASP A 44 14.67 43.59 -5.69
C ASP A 44 13.14 43.62 -5.91
N GLY A 45 12.65 42.76 -6.82
CA GLY A 45 11.24 42.70 -7.19
C GLY A 45 10.76 43.84 -8.09
N GLN A 46 11.67 44.70 -8.58
CA GLN A 46 11.38 45.83 -9.44
C GLN A 46 12.01 45.67 -10.83
N ASN A 47 11.36 46.28 -11.82
CA ASN A 47 11.82 46.32 -13.20
C ASN A 47 12.31 47.75 -13.55
N TYR A 48 13.58 47.88 -13.90
CA TYR A 48 14.18 49.15 -14.31
C TYR A 48 14.43 49.14 -15.82
N SER A 49 14.25 50.28 -16.49
CA SER A 49 14.66 50.45 -17.89
C SER A 49 15.74 51.51 -17.98
N VAL A 50 16.90 51.13 -18.51
CA VAL A 50 18.08 52.00 -18.56
C VAL A 50 18.58 52.09 -20.00
N ASN A 51 18.72 53.32 -20.48
CA ASN A 51 19.45 53.61 -21.72
C ASN A 51 20.93 53.78 -21.36
N THR A 52 21.80 52.95 -21.96
CA THR A 52 23.21 52.91 -21.58
C THR A 52 24.13 52.75 -22.78
N LEU A 53 25.32 53.35 -22.68
CA LEU A 53 26.42 53.14 -23.62
C LEU A 53 27.35 52.01 -23.14
N TYR A 54 27.26 51.60 -21.87
CA TYR A 54 28.13 50.59 -21.28
C TYR A 54 27.88 49.20 -21.88
N LYS A 55 28.96 48.40 -21.93
CA LYS A 55 28.92 46.98 -22.32
C LYS A 55 28.97 46.03 -21.12
N SER A 56 29.35 46.54 -19.95
CA SER A 56 29.52 45.76 -18.72
C SER A 56 28.25 45.83 -17.87
N PRO A 57 27.62 44.69 -17.52
CA PRO A 57 26.45 44.66 -16.64
C PRO A 57 26.67 45.42 -15.32
N HIS A 58 27.85 45.27 -14.71
CA HIS A 58 28.21 45.95 -13.46
C HIS A 58 28.14 47.48 -13.57
N LYS A 59 28.62 48.05 -14.68
CA LYS A 59 28.55 49.51 -14.91
C LYS A 59 27.11 49.98 -15.14
N ILE A 60 26.30 49.16 -15.81
CA ILE A 60 24.89 49.46 -16.09
C ILE A 60 24.08 49.44 -14.79
N LEU A 61 24.32 48.45 -13.91
CA LEU A 61 23.71 48.37 -12.59
C LEU A 61 24.09 49.58 -11.73
N LYS A 62 25.38 49.97 -11.71
CA LYS A 62 25.83 51.17 -11.01
C LYS A 62 25.19 52.46 -11.55
N GLN A 63 25.01 52.58 -12.88
CA GLN A 63 24.29 53.70 -13.51
C GLN A 63 22.82 53.74 -13.05
N ALA A 64 22.20 52.58 -12.83
CA ALA A 64 20.85 52.44 -12.31
C ALA A 64 20.74 52.66 -10.79
N GLY A 65 21.85 52.95 -10.09
CA GLY A 65 21.89 53.08 -8.63
C GLY A 65 21.88 51.75 -7.88
N ILE A 66 22.02 50.61 -8.58
CA ILE A 66 22.02 49.27 -7.99
C ILE A 66 23.46 48.89 -7.65
N THR A 67 23.74 48.72 -6.36
CA THR A 67 25.04 48.24 -5.86
C THR A 67 24.92 46.75 -5.54
N LEU A 68 25.94 45.97 -5.92
CA LEU A 68 25.99 44.53 -5.71
C LEU A 68 26.85 44.19 -4.50
N SER A 69 26.41 43.21 -3.73
CA SER A 69 27.23 42.54 -2.72
C SER A 69 28.20 41.54 -3.40
N PRO A 70 29.30 41.15 -2.75
CA PRO A 70 30.27 40.21 -3.34
C PRO A 70 29.66 38.86 -3.75
N GLU A 71 28.64 38.40 -3.04
CA GLU A 71 27.95 37.12 -3.25
C GLU A 71 26.70 37.24 -4.15
N ASP A 72 26.31 38.44 -4.57
CA ASP A 72 25.20 38.63 -5.50
C ASP A 72 25.58 38.08 -6.89
N GLU A 73 24.64 37.43 -7.58
CA GLU A 73 24.85 36.98 -8.96
C GLU A 73 24.01 37.77 -9.96
N ILE A 74 24.50 37.78 -11.20
CA ILE A 74 23.80 38.37 -12.34
C ILE A 74 23.60 37.28 -13.40
N ARG A 75 22.38 37.21 -13.97
CA ARG A 75 22.10 36.47 -15.20
C ARG A 75 21.73 37.43 -16.31
N LEU A 76 22.24 37.17 -17.51
CA LEU A 76 21.92 37.93 -18.71
C LEU A 76 21.06 37.06 -19.63
N SER A 77 19.98 37.63 -20.18
CA SER A 77 19.21 36.93 -21.21
C SER A 77 19.96 36.77 -22.54
N THR A 78 21.07 37.50 -22.72
CA THR A 78 21.90 37.46 -23.92
C THR A 78 23.38 37.38 -23.56
N VAL A 79 24.19 36.74 -24.42
CA VAL A 79 25.64 36.57 -24.22
C VAL A 79 26.39 37.91 -24.10
N LYS A 80 25.96 38.92 -24.86
CA LYS A 80 26.48 40.28 -24.82
C LYS A 80 25.34 41.27 -24.57
N VAL A 81 25.64 42.38 -23.92
CA VAL A 81 24.66 43.44 -23.66
C VAL A 81 24.32 44.16 -24.97
N ASN A 82 23.05 44.07 -25.37
CA ASN A 82 22.45 44.72 -26.53
C ASN A 82 21.13 45.40 -26.12
N THR A 83 20.48 46.10 -27.05
CA THR A 83 19.11 46.56 -26.86
C THR A 83 18.18 45.35 -26.65
N GLY A 84 17.38 45.38 -25.58
CA GLY A 84 16.47 44.29 -25.19
C GLY A 84 17.07 43.26 -24.24
N THR A 85 18.37 43.34 -23.90
CA THR A 85 18.96 42.47 -22.87
C THR A 85 18.25 42.67 -21.52
N VAL A 86 17.98 41.57 -20.83
CA VAL A 86 17.50 41.55 -19.45
C VAL A 86 18.67 41.18 -18.54
N ILE A 87 18.93 42.01 -17.54
CA ILE A 87 19.91 41.80 -16.48
C ILE A 87 19.12 41.45 -15.22
N GLU A 88 19.15 40.18 -14.83
CA GLU A 88 18.50 39.74 -13.61
C GLU A 88 19.52 39.67 -12.47
N VAL A 89 19.18 40.29 -11.34
CA VAL A 89 20.02 40.35 -10.14
C VAL A 89 19.46 39.40 -9.09
N PHE A 90 20.31 38.48 -8.64
CA PHE A 90 20.01 37.53 -7.58
C PHE A 90 20.74 37.96 -6.32
N ARG A 91 19.97 38.51 -5.37
CA ARG A 91 20.49 38.93 -4.07
C ARG A 91 20.93 37.74 -3.26
N ALA A 92 22.12 37.85 -2.67
CA ALA A 92 22.67 36.81 -1.84
C ALA A 92 21.88 36.69 -0.54
N VAL A 93 21.43 35.47 -0.24
CA VAL A 93 20.64 35.16 0.96
C VAL A 93 21.34 34.10 1.80
N PRO A 94 21.24 34.18 3.14
CA PRO A 94 21.76 33.14 4.01
C PRO A 94 20.85 31.90 3.92
N VAL A 95 21.45 30.73 3.65
CA VAL A 95 20.77 29.43 3.62
C VAL A 95 21.56 28.39 4.42
N MET A 96 20.87 27.36 4.88
CA MET A 96 21.47 26.20 5.52
C MET A 96 21.28 24.98 4.63
N VAL A 97 22.37 24.29 4.28
CA VAL A 97 22.35 23.05 3.52
C VAL A 97 22.68 21.87 4.41
N THR A 98 21.81 20.87 4.47
CA THR A 98 22.03 19.60 5.18
C THR A 98 22.29 18.49 4.17
N TYR A 99 23.46 17.87 4.22
CA TYR A 99 23.83 16.72 3.38
C TYR A 99 24.58 15.69 4.22
N GLN A 100 24.15 14.42 4.16
CA GLN A 100 24.75 13.32 4.94
C GLN A 100 24.92 13.63 6.44
N GLY A 101 23.94 14.31 7.04
CA GLY A 101 23.96 14.71 8.45
C GLY A 101 24.85 15.92 8.77
N LYS A 102 25.59 16.46 7.80
CA LYS A 102 26.40 17.69 7.96
C LYS A 102 25.58 18.92 7.57
N ASN A 103 25.51 19.89 8.48
CA ASN A 103 24.90 21.19 8.24
C ASN A 103 25.96 22.22 7.82
N THR A 104 25.75 22.89 6.68
CA THR A 104 26.63 23.92 6.15
C THR A 104 25.82 25.20 5.93
N SER A 105 26.20 26.29 6.59
CA SER A 105 25.59 27.60 6.36
C SER A 105 26.41 28.37 5.32
N LEU A 106 25.75 28.96 4.33
CA LEU A 106 26.38 29.82 3.34
C LEU A 106 25.46 30.97 2.91
N ILE A 107 26.08 32.04 2.42
CA ILE A 107 25.39 33.14 1.75
C ILE A 107 25.55 32.89 0.25
N THR A 108 24.44 32.90 -0.50
CA THR A 108 24.45 32.55 -1.92
C THR A 108 23.49 33.39 -2.74
N GLY A 109 23.98 33.90 -3.88
CA GLY A 109 23.17 34.53 -4.92
C GLY A 109 22.76 33.57 -6.03
N LYS A 110 22.90 32.25 -5.85
CA LYS A 110 22.49 31.28 -6.88
C LYS A 110 20.97 31.36 -7.14
N PRO A 111 20.53 31.31 -8.42
CA PRO A 111 19.12 31.32 -8.78
C PRO A 111 18.28 30.17 -8.21
N THR A 112 18.84 28.97 -8.12
CA THR A 112 18.12 27.73 -7.80
C THR A 112 18.78 26.92 -6.69
N VAL A 113 17.99 26.12 -5.99
CA VAL A 113 18.48 25.15 -4.99
C VAL A 113 19.45 24.14 -5.61
N ARG A 114 19.24 23.72 -6.86
CA ARG A 114 20.20 22.88 -7.63
C ARG A 114 21.58 23.53 -7.69
N GLU A 115 21.65 24.78 -8.12
CA GLU A 115 22.92 25.49 -8.25
C GLU A 115 23.63 25.74 -6.91
N VAL A 116 22.87 25.92 -5.82
CA VAL A 116 23.42 25.97 -4.45
C VAL A 116 24.05 24.63 -4.07
N ALA A 117 23.37 23.52 -4.36
CA ALA A 117 23.90 22.19 -4.09
C ALA A 117 25.13 21.86 -4.96
N ASP A 118 25.15 22.30 -6.22
CA ASP A 118 26.31 22.18 -7.12
C ASP A 118 27.53 22.94 -6.61
N GLN A 119 27.33 24.14 -6.05
CA GLN A 119 28.40 24.94 -5.44
C GLN A 119 29.10 24.19 -4.28
N LEU A 120 28.38 23.31 -3.59
CA LEU A 120 28.90 22.49 -2.49
C LEU A 120 29.42 21.11 -2.96
N GLY A 121 29.38 20.82 -4.27
CA GLY A 121 29.83 19.54 -4.83
C GLY A 121 28.90 18.37 -4.53
N ILE A 122 27.61 18.62 -4.28
CA ILE A 122 26.62 17.57 -4.01
C ILE A 122 26.21 16.90 -5.34
N PRO A 123 26.25 15.55 -5.44
CA PRO A 123 25.95 14.84 -6.68
C PRO A 123 24.43 14.79 -6.97
N GLN A 124 23.96 15.64 -7.88
CA GLN A 124 22.54 15.82 -8.20
C GLN A 124 21.83 14.54 -8.67
N ASP A 125 22.55 13.63 -9.34
CA ASP A 125 22.01 12.36 -9.84
C ASP A 125 21.71 11.33 -8.73
N LYS A 126 22.26 11.53 -7.53
CA LYS A 126 22.15 10.62 -6.39
C LYS A 126 21.45 11.23 -5.19
N VAL A 127 20.91 12.43 -5.32
CA VAL A 127 20.21 13.10 -4.23
C VAL A 127 18.87 13.64 -4.68
N LYS A 128 17.95 13.74 -3.72
CA LYS A 128 16.71 14.48 -3.83
C LYS A 128 16.84 15.74 -3.01
N LEU A 129 16.68 16.90 -3.64
CA LEU A 129 16.72 18.20 -2.97
C LEU A 129 15.34 18.58 -2.41
N ILE A 130 15.32 19.08 -1.18
CA ILE A 130 14.13 19.59 -0.50
C ILE A 130 14.48 20.96 0.09
N PRO A 131 13.82 22.08 -0.29
CA PRO A 131 12.80 22.19 -1.33
C PRO A 131 13.29 21.75 -2.72
N GLY A 132 12.36 21.57 -3.67
CA GLY A 132 12.67 21.05 -5.00
C GLY A 132 13.78 21.82 -5.71
N GLU A 133 14.49 21.15 -6.60
CA GLU A 133 15.71 21.63 -7.27
C GLU A 133 15.59 23.00 -7.97
N ASP A 134 14.43 23.31 -8.57
CA ASP A 134 14.17 24.59 -9.25
C ASP A 134 13.69 25.70 -8.30
N SER A 135 13.56 25.41 -7.00
CA SER A 135 13.12 26.40 -6.02
C SER A 135 14.14 27.52 -5.89
N ARG A 136 13.65 28.77 -5.75
CA ARG A 136 14.52 29.93 -5.51
C ARG A 136 14.97 29.97 -4.04
N PRO A 137 16.28 30.08 -3.76
CA PRO A 137 16.77 30.29 -2.40
C PRO A 137 16.20 31.57 -1.77
N VAL A 138 15.77 31.49 -0.52
CA VAL A 138 15.31 32.65 0.28
C VAL A 138 16.03 32.68 1.63
N ALA A 139 16.07 33.84 2.28
CA ALA A 139 16.75 34.01 3.54
C ALA A 139 16.20 33.06 4.62
N GLY A 140 17.10 32.33 5.29
CA GLY A 140 16.77 31.34 6.31
C GLY A 140 16.26 30.00 5.76
N MET A 141 16.32 29.77 4.44
CA MET A 141 15.90 28.51 3.84
C MET A 141 16.81 27.35 4.29
N ASN A 142 16.18 26.25 4.71
CA ASN A 142 16.86 24.98 4.96
C ASN A 142 16.72 24.08 3.73
N ILE A 143 17.83 23.80 3.07
CA ILE A 143 17.94 22.93 1.90
C ILE A 143 18.47 21.59 2.38
N LYS A 144 17.71 20.51 2.22
CA LYS A 144 18.14 19.15 2.53
C LYS A 144 18.44 18.40 1.24
N ALA A 145 19.63 17.80 1.15
CA ALA A 145 20.00 16.86 0.11
C ALA A 145 19.89 15.44 0.67
N VAL A 146 18.84 14.73 0.29
CA VAL A 146 18.54 13.36 0.73
C VAL A 146 19.23 12.38 -0.22
N THR A 147 20.09 11.52 0.31
CA THR A 147 20.82 10.54 -0.53
C THR A 147 19.86 9.44 -0.98
N LEU A 148 19.81 9.19 -2.28
CA LEU A 148 19.01 8.13 -2.90
C LEU A 148 19.91 6.92 -3.17
N SER A 149 19.47 5.75 -2.74
CA SER A 149 20.13 4.49 -3.12
C SER A 149 19.11 3.38 -3.30
N GLU A 150 19.46 2.39 -4.11
CA GLU A 150 18.64 1.21 -4.35
C GLU A 150 19.47 -0.06 -4.08
N LYS A 151 18.81 -1.10 -3.58
CA LYS A 151 19.41 -2.42 -3.38
C LYS A 151 18.44 -3.48 -3.87
N ILE A 152 18.97 -4.49 -4.55
CA ILE A 152 18.21 -5.69 -4.91
C ILE A 152 18.44 -6.72 -3.81
N GLU A 153 17.35 -7.20 -3.22
CA GLU A 153 17.36 -8.19 -2.16
C GLU A 153 16.43 -9.35 -2.52
N GLU A 154 16.80 -10.56 -2.11
CA GLU A 154 15.90 -11.72 -2.17
C GLU A 154 15.17 -11.84 -0.83
N GLN A 155 13.85 -12.00 -0.90
CA GLN A 155 13.00 -12.22 0.26
C GLN A 155 12.28 -13.57 0.11
N GLU A 156 12.33 -14.36 1.16
CA GLU A 156 11.64 -15.65 1.24
C GLU A 156 10.30 -15.49 1.99
N SER A 157 9.28 -16.19 1.51
CA SER A 157 7.98 -16.29 2.17
C SER A 157 7.37 -17.67 1.96
N PRO A 158 6.50 -18.15 2.85
CA PRO A 158 5.88 -19.46 2.69
C PRO A 158 4.86 -19.46 1.55
N ASP A 159 4.92 -20.49 0.70
CA ASP A 159 3.80 -20.85 -0.18
C ASP A 159 2.86 -21.76 0.61
N LEU A 160 1.73 -21.22 1.08
CA LEU A 160 0.83 -21.98 1.94
C LEU A 160 0.18 -23.12 1.17
N TYR A 161 0.18 -24.32 1.78
CA TYR A 161 -0.51 -25.46 1.18
C TYR A 161 -2.03 -25.24 1.16
N GLN A 162 -2.68 -25.88 0.19
CA GLN A 162 -4.14 -25.93 0.12
C GLN A 162 -4.68 -27.15 0.86
N VAL A 163 -5.88 -27.01 1.43
CA VAL A 163 -6.61 -28.13 2.04
C VAL A 163 -7.62 -28.66 1.04
N VAL A 164 -7.42 -29.90 0.60
CA VAL A 164 -8.31 -30.62 -0.31
C VAL A 164 -9.19 -31.57 0.50
N ARG A 165 -10.50 -31.35 0.46
CA ARG A 165 -11.48 -32.20 1.14
C ARG A 165 -12.08 -33.19 0.14
N GLN A 166 -11.84 -34.48 0.36
CA GLN A 166 -12.31 -35.55 -0.52
C GLN A 166 -13.45 -36.31 0.16
N PRO A 167 -14.67 -36.30 -0.40
CA PRO A 167 -15.77 -37.12 0.10
C PRO A 167 -15.41 -38.61 0.06
N ASP A 168 -15.62 -39.31 1.18
CA ASP A 168 -15.43 -40.77 1.27
C ASP A 168 -16.70 -41.43 1.83
N ALA A 169 -17.35 -42.24 0.99
CA ALA A 169 -18.59 -42.93 1.34
C ALA A 169 -18.38 -44.18 2.22
N THR A 170 -17.13 -44.56 2.50
CA THR A 170 -16.81 -45.61 3.47
C THR A 170 -16.71 -45.05 4.89
N LEU A 171 -16.29 -43.79 5.02
CA LEU A 171 -16.22 -43.07 6.27
C LEU A 171 -17.59 -42.50 6.67
N GLU A 172 -17.87 -42.54 7.96
CA GLU A 172 -19.13 -42.05 8.52
C GLU A 172 -19.25 -40.54 8.41
N LYS A 173 -20.48 -40.09 8.15
CA LYS A 173 -20.78 -38.67 8.10
C LYS A 173 -20.28 -37.95 9.35
N GLY A 174 -19.45 -36.93 9.13
CA GLY A 174 -18.85 -36.12 10.19
C GLY A 174 -17.47 -36.58 10.67
N VAL A 175 -17.01 -37.77 10.27
CA VAL A 175 -15.62 -38.21 10.51
C VAL A 175 -14.71 -37.56 9.49
N GLU A 176 -13.62 -36.96 9.96
CA GLU A 176 -12.54 -36.44 9.14
C GLU A 176 -11.27 -37.24 9.39
N GLU A 177 -10.59 -37.61 8.32
CA GLU A 177 -9.31 -38.32 8.38
C GLU A 177 -8.28 -37.60 7.52
N VAL A 178 -7.14 -37.23 8.12
CA VAL A 178 -6.03 -36.64 7.37
C VAL A 178 -5.22 -37.77 6.72
N VAL A 179 -5.35 -37.91 5.41
CA VAL A 179 -4.65 -38.95 4.63
C VAL A 179 -3.25 -38.48 4.21
N GLN A 180 -3.10 -37.18 3.99
CA GLN A 180 -1.83 -36.55 3.68
C GLN A 180 -1.72 -35.23 4.43
N ALA A 181 -0.68 -35.08 5.25
CA ALA A 181 -0.36 -33.80 5.87
C ALA A 181 0.09 -32.79 4.80
N GLY A 182 -0.32 -31.53 4.96
CA GLY A 182 0.13 -30.45 4.08
C GLY A 182 1.57 -30.04 4.41
N GLU A 183 2.31 -29.65 3.39
CA GLU A 183 3.65 -29.08 3.54
C GLU A 183 3.69 -27.74 2.82
N ASN A 184 4.06 -26.67 3.55
CA ASN A 184 4.28 -25.36 2.93
C ASN A 184 5.45 -25.44 1.96
N GLY A 185 5.26 -24.79 0.82
CA GLY A 185 6.34 -24.52 -0.12
C GLY A 185 7.10 -23.24 0.26
N LEU A 186 7.95 -22.79 -0.66
CA LEU A 186 8.78 -21.61 -0.53
C LEU A 186 8.63 -20.72 -1.76
N LYS A 187 8.24 -19.46 -1.56
CA LYS A 187 8.32 -18.42 -2.57
C LYS A 187 9.58 -17.60 -2.37
N LYS A 188 10.24 -17.27 -3.48
CA LYS A 188 11.36 -16.31 -3.51
C LYS A 188 10.93 -15.11 -4.33
N ALA A 189 10.97 -13.94 -3.71
CA ALA A 189 10.72 -12.67 -4.36
C ALA A 189 12.03 -11.90 -4.49
N THR A 190 12.34 -11.40 -5.69
CA THR A 190 13.42 -10.43 -5.90
C THR A 190 12.83 -9.04 -5.80
N VAL A 191 13.29 -8.25 -4.83
CA VAL A 191 12.70 -6.96 -4.48
C VAL A 191 13.75 -5.86 -4.69
N ARG A 192 13.36 -4.79 -5.38
CA ARG A 192 14.12 -3.54 -5.44
C ARG A 192 13.71 -2.66 -4.27
N VAL A 193 14.60 -2.53 -3.30
CA VAL A 193 14.38 -1.69 -2.12
C VAL A 193 15.01 -0.32 -2.37
N ARG A 194 14.23 0.76 -2.18
CA ARG A 194 14.71 2.13 -2.25
C ARG A 194 14.95 2.71 -0.87
N PHE A 195 16.02 3.46 -0.74
CA PHE A 195 16.44 4.10 0.51
C PHE A 195 16.61 5.61 0.31
N GLU A 196 16.14 6.37 1.30
CA GLU A 196 16.39 7.81 1.46
C GLU A 196 17.24 7.99 2.74
N ASP A 197 18.45 8.56 2.62
CA ASP A 197 19.42 8.68 3.72
C ASP A 197 19.70 7.34 4.45
N GLY A 198 19.67 6.22 3.72
CA GLY A 198 19.86 4.88 4.28
C GLY A 198 18.63 4.27 4.95
N ILE A 199 17.51 4.98 5.01
CA ILE A 199 16.24 4.50 5.55
C ILE A 199 15.40 3.92 4.42
N LYS A 200 14.91 2.68 4.57
CA LYS A 200 14.03 2.03 3.60
C LYS A 200 12.71 2.79 3.49
N VAL A 201 12.39 3.30 2.30
CA VAL A 201 11.15 4.05 2.03
C VAL A 201 10.17 3.30 1.14
N SER A 202 10.66 2.43 0.25
CA SER A 202 9.80 1.62 -0.61
C SER A 202 10.47 0.31 -1.02
N ALA A 203 9.66 -0.63 -1.47
CA ALA A 203 10.09 -1.93 -1.96
C ALA A 203 9.19 -2.34 -3.13
N ASP A 204 9.78 -2.46 -4.32
CA ASP A 204 9.08 -2.89 -5.53
C ASP A 204 9.44 -4.35 -5.82
N VAL A 205 8.43 -5.22 -5.91
CA VAL A 205 8.64 -6.63 -6.30
C VAL A 205 8.94 -6.69 -7.79
N LEU A 206 10.14 -7.16 -8.15
CA LEU A 206 10.56 -7.31 -9.56
C LEU A 206 10.12 -8.65 -10.14
N SER A 207 10.20 -9.69 -9.32
CA SER A 207 9.79 -11.04 -9.68
C SER A 207 9.40 -11.81 -8.42
N GLU A 208 8.52 -12.78 -8.59
CA GLU A 208 8.16 -13.75 -7.58
C GLU A 208 8.14 -15.12 -8.26
N ILE A 209 8.83 -16.09 -7.66
CA ILE A 209 8.85 -17.47 -8.12
C ILE A 209 8.49 -18.41 -6.97
N VAL A 210 7.80 -19.49 -7.31
CA VAL A 210 7.64 -20.63 -6.40
C VAL A 210 8.92 -21.47 -6.50
N ALA A 211 9.82 -21.31 -5.52
CA ALA A 211 11.09 -22.02 -5.48
C ALA A 211 10.90 -23.50 -5.08
N VAL A 212 9.98 -23.75 -4.15
CA VAL A 212 9.54 -25.10 -3.77
C VAL A 212 8.02 -25.09 -3.73
N GLY A 213 7.37 -25.95 -4.50
CA GLY A 213 5.91 -26.05 -4.51
C GLY A 213 5.38 -26.62 -3.19
N SER A 214 4.25 -26.08 -2.72
CA SER A 214 3.53 -26.64 -1.58
C SER A 214 2.90 -28.00 -1.91
N LYS A 215 2.78 -28.87 -0.89
CA LYS A 215 2.03 -30.13 -0.99
C LYS A 215 0.68 -29.96 -0.30
N PRO A 216 -0.45 -30.26 -0.96
CA PRO A 216 -1.76 -30.08 -0.36
C PRO A 216 -1.96 -31.01 0.83
N GLN A 217 -2.72 -30.55 1.82
CA GLN A 217 -3.26 -31.41 2.85
C GLN A 217 -4.51 -32.09 2.31
N ILE A 218 -4.57 -33.42 2.36
CA ILE A 218 -5.74 -34.19 1.91
C ILE A 218 -6.48 -34.70 3.13
N ILE A 219 -7.73 -34.23 3.29
CA ILE A 219 -8.66 -34.68 4.33
C ILE A 219 -9.77 -35.45 3.64
N ARG A 220 -9.96 -36.71 4.03
CA ARG A 220 -11.17 -37.44 3.68
C ARG A 220 -12.27 -37.07 4.64
N VAL A 221 -13.43 -36.74 4.08
CA VAL A 221 -14.61 -36.38 4.85
C VAL A 221 -15.64 -37.46 4.63
N GLY A 222 -16.05 -38.10 5.73
CA GLY A 222 -17.04 -39.14 5.66
C GLY A 222 -18.38 -38.60 5.18
N THR A 223 -18.96 -39.32 4.21
CA THR A 223 -20.28 -39.04 3.65
C THR A 223 -21.23 -40.21 3.79
N ARG A 224 -20.80 -41.32 4.41
CA ARG A 224 -21.67 -42.46 4.68
C ARG A 224 -22.79 -42.03 5.61
N ASP A 225 -24.00 -42.03 5.09
CA ASP A 225 -25.24 -41.72 5.79
C ASP A 225 -26.15 -42.95 5.92
N ILE A 226 -25.64 -44.14 5.62
CA ILE A 226 -26.34 -45.42 5.75
C ILE A 226 -25.70 -46.29 6.83
N VAL A 227 -26.52 -47.02 7.56
CA VAL A 227 -26.10 -48.07 8.51
C VAL A 227 -26.82 -49.37 8.17
N ASP A 228 -26.06 -50.47 8.11
CA ASP A 228 -26.61 -51.80 7.91
C ASP A 228 -27.25 -52.30 9.20
N THR A 229 -28.54 -52.65 9.10
CA THR A 229 -29.31 -53.21 10.20
C THR A 229 -29.86 -54.59 9.81
N SER A 230 -30.38 -55.34 10.79
CA SER A 230 -31.10 -56.60 10.52
C SER A 230 -32.36 -56.41 9.65
N ARG A 231 -32.81 -55.17 9.45
CA ARG A 231 -33.96 -54.80 8.62
C ARG A 231 -33.55 -54.17 7.28
N GLY A 232 -32.26 -54.24 6.92
CA GLY A 232 -31.69 -53.63 5.72
C GLY A 232 -30.90 -52.36 6.02
N ALA A 233 -30.32 -51.76 4.96
CA ALA A 233 -29.60 -50.50 5.05
C ALA A 233 -30.57 -49.35 5.32
N MET A 234 -30.34 -48.61 6.40
CA MET A 234 -31.17 -47.47 6.81
C MET A 234 -30.36 -46.18 6.78
N ARG A 235 -30.97 -45.09 6.33
CA ARG A 235 -30.34 -43.77 6.40
C ARG A 235 -30.38 -43.22 7.82
N PHE A 236 -29.29 -42.60 8.25
CA PHE A 236 -29.21 -41.84 9.49
C PHE A 236 -28.89 -40.39 9.22
N ARG A 237 -29.40 -39.51 10.07
CA ARG A 237 -29.18 -38.06 9.98
C ARG A 237 -28.13 -37.57 10.97
N ASP A 238 -27.93 -38.30 12.07
CA ASP A 238 -27.02 -37.93 13.15
C ASP A 238 -26.44 -39.17 13.85
N ILE A 239 -25.26 -39.02 14.47
CA ILE A 239 -24.60 -40.05 15.28
C ILE A 239 -24.30 -39.44 16.64
N ARG A 240 -24.70 -40.14 17.71
CA ARG A 240 -24.43 -39.75 19.09
C ARG A 240 -23.61 -40.81 19.82
N TYR A 241 -22.71 -40.38 20.68
CA TYR A 241 -22.07 -41.25 21.67
C TYR A 241 -22.72 -40.98 23.02
N MET A 242 -23.48 -41.94 23.53
CA MET A 242 -24.33 -41.74 24.71
C MET A 242 -23.95 -42.71 25.81
N GLU A 243 -24.01 -42.29 27.08
CA GLU A 243 -23.95 -43.20 28.22
C GLU A 243 -25.25 -44.00 28.26
N ALA A 244 -25.16 -45.31 28.01
CA ALA A 244 -26.28 -46.21 28.01
C ALA A 244 -26.40 -47.00 29.31
N THR A 245 -27.63 -47.16 29.76
CA THR A 245 -28.05 -48.17 30.75
C THR A 245 -29.13 -49.06 30.14
N ALA A 246 -29.62 -50.04 30.90
CA ALA A 246 -30.76 -50.85 30.51
C ALA A 246 -31.76 -50.93 31.67
N TYR A 247 -33.05 -50.93 31.34
CA TYR A 247 -34.17 -50.97 32.28
C TYR A 247 -35.21 -52.00 31.84
N LEU A 248 -35.97 -52.52 32.80
CA LEU A 248 -37.10 -53.41 32.55
C LEU A 248 -38.39 -52.61 32.32
N PRO A 249 -39.40 -53.17 31.62
CA PRO A 249 -40.65 -52.47 31.34
C PRO A 249 -41.34 -51.86 32.56
N THR A 250 -41.22 -52.50 33.73
CA THR A 250 -41.86 -52.06 34.97
C THR A 250 -40.98 -51.20 35.85
N ASP A 251 -39.75 -50.89 35.42
CA ASP A 251 -38.84 -50.03 36.18
C ASP A 251 -39.32 -48.58 36.08
N GLY A 252 -39.78 -48.02 37.21
CA GLY A 252 -40.30 -46.65 37.29
C GLY A 252 -41.81 -46.51 37.14
N SER A 253 -42.53 -47.52 36.63
CA SER A 253 -44.00 -47.53 36.55
C SER A 253 -44.56 -48.94 36.69
N ALA A 254 -45.47 -49.15 37.64
CA ALA A 254 -46.13 -50.45 37.84
C ALA A 254 -46.99 -50.88 36.63
N LEU A 255 -47.38 -49.94 35.77
CA LEU A 255 -48.16 -50.22 34.56
C LEU A 255 -47.27 -50.47 33.32
N GLY A 256 -45.97 -50.23 33.43
CA GLY A 256 -45.01 -50.36 32.34
C GLY A 256 -45.32 -49.48 31.12
N LEU A 257 -45.88 -48.29 31.38
CA LEU A 257 -46.18 -47.30 30.36
C LEU A 257 -45.04 -46.29 30.26
N THR A 258 -44.67 -45.97 29.02
CA THR A 258 -43.63 -44.97 28.70
C THR A 258 -44.18 -43.55 28.76
N ALA A 259 -43.32 -42.55 28.69
CA ALA A 259 -43.70 -41.13 28.60
C ALA A 259 -44.67 -40.80 27.44
N THR A 260 -44.59 -41.51 26.32
CA THR A 260 -45.53 -41.37 25.18
C THR A 260 -46.81 -42.20 25.32
N GLY A 261 -46.94 -43.00 26.39
CA GLY A 261 -48.13 -43.78 26.72
C GLY A 261 -48.20 -45.17 26.07
N ILE A 262 -47.14 -45.64 25.39
CA ILE A 262 -47.07 -47.01 24.87
C ILE A 262 -46.49 -47.96 25.92
N SER A 263 -46.71 -49.27 25.77
CA SER A 263 -46.06 -50.26 26.65
C SER A 263 -44.55 -50.30 26.40
N ALA A 264 -43.77 -50.17 27.47
CA ALA A 264 -42.34 -50.41 27.46
C ALA A 264 -42.09 -51.90 27.11
N ARG A 265 -41.18 -52.13 26.16
CA ARG A 265 -40.74 -53.44 25.70
C ARG A 265 -39.46 -53.30 24.93
N ARG A 266 -38.81 -54.41 24.59
CA ARG A 266 -37.62 -54.38 23.73
C ARG A 266 -37.90 -53.63 22.42
N GLY A 267 -37.03 -52.69 22.11
CA GLY A 267 -37.19 -51.75 21.01
C GLY A 267 -37.83 -50.41 21.39
N VAL A 268 -38.16 -50.18 22.66
CA VAL A 268 -38.39 -48.85 23.24
C VAL A 268 -37.09 -48.38 23.91
N VAL A 269 -36.81 -47.08 23.85
CA VAL A 269 -35.69 -46.46 24.57
C VAL A 269 -36.17 -45.21 25.32
N ALA A 270 -35.59 -44.97 26.49
CA ALA A 270 -35.73 -43.71 27.20
C ALA A 270 -34.59 -42.77 26.81
N VAL A 271 -34.91 -41.51 26.56
CA VAL A 271 -33.94 -40.47 26.14
C VAL A 271 -34.26 -39.15 26.81
N ASP A 272 -33.31 -38.22 26.72
CA ASP A 272 -33.60 -36.79 26.91
C ASP A 272 -34.26 -36.22 25.63
N PRO A 273 -35.53 -35.74 25.68
CA PRO A 273 -36.21 -35.20 24.51
C PRO A 273 -35.55 -33.96 23.88
N ASP A 274 -34.77 -33.20 24.65
CA ASP A 274 -34.01 -32.05 24.13
C ASP A 274 -32.80 -32.50 23.28
N VAL A 275 -32.36 -33.74 23.45
CA VAL A 275 -31.22 -34.35 22.75
C VAL A 275 -31.70 -35.24 21.60
N ILE A 276 -32.67 -36.12 21.87
CA ILE A 276 -33.34 -36.99 20.89
C ILE A 276 -34.86 -36.83 21.10
N PRO A 277 -35.58 -36.15 20.20
CA PRO A 277 -37.02 -35.96 20.34
C PRO A 277 -37.79 -37.28 20.42
N LEU A 278 -38.84 -37.31 21.24
CA LEU A 278 -39.76 -38.46 21.28
C LEU A 278 -40.40 -38.71 19.90
N GLY A 279 -40.62 -39.98 19.58
CA GLY A 279 -41.02 -40.46 18.25
C GLY A 279 -39.85 -40.78 17.33
N THR A 280 -38.63 -40.32 17.65
CA THR A 280 -37.44 -40.58 16.82
C THR A 280 -37.07 -42.06 16.82
N ARG A 281 -36.74 -42.59 15.64
CA ARG A 281 -36.16 -43.94 15.50
C ARG A 281 -34.65 -43.88 15.63
N VAL A 282 -34.09 -44.80 16.40
CA VAL A 282 -32.65 -44.95 16.58
C VAL A 282 -32.21 -46.37 16.28
N TYR A 283 -30.94 -46.53 15.94
CA TYR A 283 -30.28 -47.84 15.88
C TYR A 283 -29.07 -47.83 16.81
N VAL A 284 -29.02 -48.80 17.71
CA VAL A 284 -27.92 -48.98 18.67
C VAL A 284 -27.27 -50.33 18.38
N PRO A 285 -26.03 -50.38 17.87
CA PRO A 285 -25.33 -51.64 17.61
C PRO A 285 -25.29 -52.54 18.85
N GLY A 286 -25.66 -53.81 18.67
CA GLY A 286 -25.77 -54.79 19.76
C GLY A 286 -27.12 -54.82 20.49
N TYR A 287 -27.91 -53.73 20.45
CA TYR A 287 -29.29 -53.71 20.95
C TYR A 287 -30.31 -53.86 19.82
N GLY A 288 -30.12 -53.12 18.73
CA GLY A 288 -31.02 -53.11 17.58
C GLY A 288 -31.76 -51.78 17.42
N MET A 289 -32.95 -51.86 16.81
CA MET A 289 -33.81 -50.70 16.56
C MET A 289 -34.50 -50.25 17.86
N GLY A 290 -34.52 -48.94 18.09
CA GLY A 290 -35.22 -48.29 19.20
C GLY A 290 -36.20 -47.21 18.71
N LEU A 291 -37.32 -47.09 19.40
CA LEU A 291 -38.21 -45.92 19.33
C LEU A 291 -38.00 -45.10 20.61
N ALA A 292 -37.59 -43.85 20.46
CA ALA A 292 -37.54 -42.88 21.55
C ALA A 292 -38.97 -42.61 22.00
N ALA A 293 -39.44 -43.31 23.03
CA ALA A 293 -40.84 -43.26 23.46
C ALA A 293 -40.98 -43.02 24.95
N ASP A 294 -39.87 -42.94 25.67
CA ASP A 294 -39.82 -42.87 27.11
C ASP A 294 -38.81 -41.81 27.59
N THR A 295 -38.91 -41.46 28.87
CA THR A 295 -38.02 -40.50 29.55
C THR A 295 -37.76 -40.97 30.97
N GLY A 296 -36.62 -40.60 31.56
CA GLY A 296 -36.34 -40.91 32.96
C GLY A 296 -35.65 -39.73 33.64
N GLY A 297 -35.91 -39.52 34.93
CA GLY A 297 -35.33 -38.39 35.68
C GLY A 297 -33.80 -38.37 35.71
N ALA A 298 -33.15 -39.52 35.52
CA ALA A 298 -31.69 -39.65 35.42
C ALA A 298 -31.16 -39.69 33.97
N ILE A 299 -32.05 -39.74 32.98
CA ILE A 299 -31.74 -39.83 31.55
C ILE A 299 -31.79 -38.40 30.97
N VAL A 300 -30.74 -37.63 31.27
CA VAL A 300 -30.59 -36.23 30.89
C VAL A 300 -29.25 -36.05 30.17
N GLY A 301 -29.23 -35.26 29.09
CA GLY A 301 -28.08 -35.06 28.22
C GLY A 301 -27.84 -36.24 27.28
N ASP A 302 -26.58 -36.53 26.96
CA ASP A 302 -26.18 -37.65 26.12
C ASP A 302 -26.28 -39.00 26.87
N LYS A 303 -27.49 -39.33 27.36
CA LYS A 303 -27.84 -40.57 28.03
C LYS A 303 -29.01 -41.26 27.35
N ILE A 304 -28.98 -42.59 27.35
CA ILE A 304 -30.03 -43.43 26.76
C ILE A 304 -30.28 -44.65 27.64
N ASP A 305 -31.53 -45.00 27.89
CA ASP A 305 -31.89 -46.23 28.62
C ASP A 305 -32.55 -47.22 27.67
N LEU A 306 -32.00 -48.43 27.60
CA LEU A 306 -32.44 -49.46 26.66
C LEU A 306 -33.42 -50.42 27.34
N CYS A 307 -34.66 -50.46 26.87
CA CYS A 307 -35.66 -51.37 27.46
C CYS A 307 -35.31 -52.82 27.10
N VAL A 308 -35.08 -53.66 28.10
CA VAL A 308 -34.80 -55.09 27.96
C VAL A 308 -35.85 -55.91 28.70
N GLU A 309 -36.03 -57.17 28.32
CA GLU A 309 -37.12 -58.01 28.88
C GLU A 309 -36.66 -58.87 30.07
N ASP A 310 -35.34 -59.05 30.24
CA ASP A 310 -34.74 -59.90 31.27
C ASP A 310 -33.82 -59.08 32.18
N ALA A 311 -34.01 -59.20 33.50
CA ALA A 311 -33.18 -58.52 34.49
C ALA A 311 -31.69 -58.91 34.32
N SER A 312 -31.44 -60.17 34.00
CA SER A 312 -30.09 -60.66 33.79
C SER A 312 -29.44 -60.03 32.55
N GLU A 313 -30.22 -59.69 31.51
CA GLU A 313 -29.77 -58.92 30.35
C GLU A 313 -29.36 -57.51 30.76
N ALA A 314 -30.15 -56.83 31.58
CA ALA A 314 -29.82 -55.49 32.08
C ALA A 314 -28.48 -55.49 32.87
N TRP A 315 -28.31 -56.46 33.78
CA TRP A 315 -27.07 -56.63 34.55
C TRP A 315 -25.86 -56.95 33.67
N ARG A 316 -26.03 -57.84 32.69
CA ARG A 316 -24.97 -58.13 31.70
C ARG A 316 -24.69 -56.92 30.81
N PHE A 317 -25.69 -56.10 30.54
CA PHE A 317 -25.52 -54.93 29.70
C PHE A 317 -24.63 -53.90 30.40
N GLY A 318 -24.93 -53.60 31.67
CA GLY A 318 -24.19 -52.65 32.48
C GLY A 318 -24.20 -51.22 31.93
N ARG A 319 -23.62 -50.27 32.67
CA ARG A 319 -23.46 -48.90 32.18
C ARG A 319 -22.26 -48.81 31.25
N ARG A 320 -22.44 -48.24 30.06
CA ARG A 320 -21.35 -48.05 29.09
C ARG A 320 -21.69 -47.00 28.05
N THR A 321 -20.67 -46.41 27.44
CA THR A 321 -20.87 -45.57 26.26
C THR A 321 -21.21 -46.43 25.06
N VAL A 322 -22.28 -46.08 24.35
CA VAL A 322 -22.68 -46.71 23.09
C VAL A 322 -22.80 -45.67 21.99
N LYS A 323 -22.67 -46.15 20.76
CA LYS A 323 -22.94 -45.36 19.56
C LYS A 323 -24.41 -45.50 19.17
N VAL A 324 -25.08 -44.38 18.96
CA VAL A 324 -26.50 -44.32 18.59
C VAL A 324 -26.61 -43.63 17.24
N TYR A 325 -27.15 -44.34 16.25
CA TYR A 325 -27.51 -43.75 14.96
C TYR A 325 -28.93 -43.21 15.06
N VAL A 326 -29.11 -41.91 14.88
CA VAL A 326 -30.43 -41.28 14.80
C VAL A 326 -30.90 -41.38 13.36
N LEU A 327 -31.93 -42.19 13.12
CA LEU A 327 -32.36 -42.53 11.78
C LEU A 327 -33.07 -41.33 11.10
N ALA A 328 -32.91 -41.24 9.79
CA ALA A 328 -33.71 -40.33 8.97
C ALA A 328 -35.13 -40.93 8.83
N GLU A 329 -36.14 -40.05 8.79
CA GLU A 329 -37.54 -40.46 8.57
C GLU A 329 -37.77 -41.09 7.20
#